data_AF-A0AAU2U6L3-F1
#
_entry.id   AF-A0AAU2U6L3-F1
#
_cell.length_a   1.000
_cell.length_b   1.000
_cell.length_c   1.000
_cell.angle_alpha   90.00
_cell.angle_beta   90.00
_cell.angle_gamma   90.00
#
_symmetry.space_group_name_H-M   'P 1'
#
loop_
_entity.id
_entity.type
_entity.pdbx_description
1 polymer ?
#
loop_
_entity_poly.entity_id
_entity_poly.type
_entity_poly.pdbx_seq_one_letter_code
_entity_poly.pdbx_strand_id
1 'polypeptide(L)'
;MNNEQYGAPQHELNILSSLLRDSSTANQLFDWNRSEPQYWLRPNHFQANWLGDAYEALLSGGLNDIEQRLQTYPGADRAQVTADATTARMMTLYQQRAAAGDPTAQWAVDQAYLTNSQFWANLHGAIRHMAQPTWPANPEDARHEAYITARAAQHPSTTDNVPFELTRARGYDNDARHREVAVIGAILNNPARAQEFRYAPQSRDASPYWLQPQDFGDPATAEIWDALVTGPDPAIALPAASDPALSPHQRTAAMIQHIRTRLEYSDYHRSTGDPAAQARLDANVNQQIALFLAQASAPDFSPNPDNCARYAVTFILEPSIPAAVEDLAGRVRDYGLSDASLGQIGLELSANVDYTLGQLAERLDAAPRTLAGYSTPDQTAKPAPEQGEGLPSYTSLPTERRVLISLMQDPIQLYQGGPTRSLAEQDFTQPEHRYLFKAIKSLPPDAAQDRWLLNNQAHQLARYDGAPPLNAEELNNIGLAARTLEVAPADQGAGHLVTMTVRRTARDASTAVQAAAQETLDPRVLIDQSRQQFQQATNEALRYHEQSVPEPTPYGTQQAHVA
;
A
#
# COMPACT_ATOMS: atom_id res chain seq x y z
N MET A 1 -26.96 -6.67 -4.83
CA MET A 1 -27.33 -8.03 -5.26
C MET A 1 -27.65 -8.84 -4.00
N ASN A 2 -28.47 -9.88 -4.08
CA ASN A 2 -28.92 -10.64 -2.90
C ASN A 2 -27.79 -11.52 -2.34
N ASN A 3 -27.04 -11.01 -1.37
CA ASN A 3 -26.03 -11.78 -0.60
C ASN A 3 -26.63 -13.04 0.07
N GLU A 4 -27.94 -13.02 0.35
CA GLU A 4 -28.70 -14.15 0.91
C GLU A 4 -28.68 -15.41 0.02
N GLN A 5 -28.49 -15.27 -1.30
CA GLN A 5 -28.50 -16.41 -2.22
C GLN A 5 -27.30 -17.35 -2.03
N TYR A 6 -26.15 -16.80 -1.59
CA TYR A 6 -24.87 -17.53 -1.48
C TYR A 6 -24.41 -17.72 -0.04
N GLY A 7 -25.12 -17.12 0.93
CA GLY A 7 -24.80 -17.23 2.34
C GLY A 7 -23.44 -16.62 2.71
N ALA A 8 -22.99 -15.62 1.96
CA ALA A 8 -21.68 -14.98 2.14
C ALA A 8 -21.72 -13.47 1.87
N PRO A 9 -20.84 -12.68 2.50
CA PRO A 9 -20.67 -11.26 2.19
C PRO A 9 -20.20 -11.03 0.76
N GLN A 10 -20.59 -9.91 0.16
CA GLN A 10 -20.24 -9.56 -1.23
C GLN A 10 -18.72 -9.48 -1.45
N HIS A 11 -17.97 -8.97 -0.47
CA HIS A 11 -16.51 -8.86 -0.55
C HIS A 11 -15.83 -10.23 -0.68
N GLU A 12 -16.31 -11.26 0.05
CA GLU A 12 -15.79 -12.63 -0.08
C GLU A 12 -16.06 -13.23 -1.48
N LEU A 13 -17.26 -12.98 -2.02
CA LEU A 13 -17.64 -13.43 -3.35
C LEU A 13 -16.83 -12.71 -4.45
N ASN A 14 -16.48 -11.45 -4.22
CA ASN A 14 -15.71 -10.64 -5.16
C ASN A 14 -14.25 -11.12 -5.28
N ILE A 15 -13.62 -11.54 -4.18
CA ILE A 15 -12.26 -12.13 -4.21
C ILE A 15 -12.23 -13.36 -5.13
N LEU A 16 -13.19 -14.26 -4.93
CA LEU A 16 -13.32 -15.47 -5.74
C LEU A 16 -13.63 -15.15 -7.20
N SER A 17 -14.58 -14.24 -7.46
CA SER A 17 -14.90 -13.81 -8.83
C SER A 17 -13.70 -13.21 -9.55
N SER A 18 -12.90 -12.38 -8.86
CA SER A 18 -11.68 -11.79 -9.43
C SER A 18 -10.64 -12.86 -9.80
N LEU A 19 -10.39 -13.83 -8.91
CA LEU A 19 -9.49 -14.97 -9.19
C LEU A 19 -9.99 -15.86 -10.33
N LEU A 20 -11.30 -16.14 -10.39
CA LEU A 20 -11.92 -16.97 -11.43
C LEU A 20 -11.84 -16.33 -12.83
N ARG A 21 -11.76 -15.01 -12.89
CA ARG A 21 -11.73 -14.22 -14.13
C ARG A 21 -10.31 -13.89 -14.56
N ASP A 22 -9.43 -13.57 -13.62
CA ASP A 22 -8.04 -13.17 -13.85
C ASP A 22 -7.10 -13.81 -12.82
N SER A 23 -6.26 -14.72 -13.28
CA SER A 23 -5.29 -15.45 -12.46
C SER A 23 -4.19 -14.53 -11.89
N SER A 24 -3.92 -13.39 -12.53
CA SER A 24 -2.93 -12.42 -12.04
C SER A 24 -3.35 -11.76 -10.72
N THR A 25 -4.65 -11.79 -10.39
CA THR A 25 -5.20 -11.36 -9.10
C THR A 25 -4.51 -12.05 -7.92
N ALA A 26 -4.06 -13.30 -8.08
CA ALA A 26 -3.36 -14.04 -7.03
C ALA A 26 -2.08 -13.32 -6.56
N ASN A 27 -1.40 -12.59 -7.45
CA ASN A 27 -0.18 -11.85 -7.11
C ASN A 27 -0.44 -10.72 -6.10
N GLN A 28 -1.67 -10.19 -6.06
CA GLN A 28 -2.06 -9.14 -5.12
C GLN A 28 -2.31 -9.67 -3.70
N LEU A 29 -2.60 -10.98 -3.58
CA LEU A 29 -2.91 -11.68 -2.34
C LEU A 29 -1.67 -12.36 -1.71
N PHE A 30 -0.52 -12.21 -2.36
CA PHE A 30 0.73 -12.84 -1.98
C PHE A 30 1.65 -11.82 -1.30
N ASP A 31 2.17 -12.18 -0.13
CA ASP A 31 3.12 -11.37 0.61
C ASP A 31 4.55 -11.72 0.17
N TRP A 32 5.05 -10.97 -0.81
CA TRP A 32 6.40 -11.10 -1.34
C TRP A 32 7.48 -10.60 -0.39
N ASN A 33 7.12 -9.88 0.69
CA ASN A 33 8.07 -9.23 1.59
C ASN A 33 8.58 -10.17 2.69
N ARG A 34 8.15 -11.44 2.70
CA ARG A 34 8.59 -12.47 3.65
C ARG A 34 9.77 -13.28 3.12
N SER A 35 10.59 -13.78 4.04
CA SER A 35 11.65 -14.76 3.74
C SER A 35 11.10 -16.04 3.13
N GLU A 36 9.84 -16.38 3.46
CA GLU A 36 9.05 -17.42 2.81
C GLU A 36 7.74 -16.76 2.33
N PRO A 37 7.66 -16.37 1.05
CA PRO A 37 6.47 -15.74 0.50
C PRO A 37 5.23 -16.62 0.64
N GLN A 38 4.15 -16.06 1.15
CA GLN A 38 2.91 -16.80 1.41
C GLN A 38 1.68 -15.92 1.14
N TYR A 39 0.55 -16.56 0.87
CA TYR A 39 -0.73 -15.85 0.79
C TYR A 39 -1.13 -15.35 2.18
N TRP A 40 -1.39 -14.06 2.29
CA TRP A 40 -1.79 -13.44 3.56
C TRP A 40 -3.27 -13.69 3.86
N LEU A 41 -4.12 -13.80 2.83
CA LEU A 41 -5.49 -14.29 2.98
C LEU A 41 -5.48 -15.82 3.02
N ARG A 42 -6.02 -16.41 4.10
CA ARG A 42 -6.08 -17.86 4.34
C ARG A 42 -7.51 -18.39 4.13
N PRO A 43 -7.68 -19.68 3.77
CA PRO A 43 -9.01 -20.28 3.57
C PRO A 43 -9.94 -20.13 4.77
N ASN A 44 -9.41 -20.19 5.99
CA ASN A 44 -10.16 -20.04 7.24
C ASN A 44 -10.54 -18.60 7.59
N HIS A 45 -10.21 -17.61 6.76
CA HIS A 45 -10.67 -16.23 6.93
C HIS A 45 -12.07 -16.00 6.35
N PHE A 46 -12.53 -16.86 5.44
CA PHE A 46 -13.86 -16.76 4.85
C PHE A 46 -14.92 -17.19 5.84
N GLN A 47 -16.01 -16.43 5.94
CA GLN A 47 -17.18 -16.76 6.73
C GLN A 47 -17.91 -17.97 6.14
N ALA A 48 -17.95 -18.08 4.81
CA ALA A 48 -18.53 -19.24 4.13
C ALA A 48 -17.44 -20.29 3.84
N ASN A 49 -17.51 -21.44 4.54
CA ASN A 49 -16.52 -22.53 4.41
C ASN A 49 -16.26 -22.96 2.95
N TRP A 50 -17.32 -23.03 2.14
CA TRP A 50 -17.18 -23.43 0.73
C TRP A 50 -16.43 -22.40 -0.12
N LEU A 51 -16.48 -21.11 0.23
CA LEU A 51 -15.66 -20.06 -0.40
C LEU A 51 -14.20 -20.22 0.00
N GLY A 52 -13.92 -20.51 1.28
CA GLY A 52 -12.57 -20.85 1.74
C GLY A 52 -11.99 -22.05 0.99
N ASP A 53 -12.77 -23.12 0.84
CA ASP A 53 -12.37 -24.33 0.11
C ASP A 53 -12.17 -24.06 -1.40
N ALA A 54 -13.01 -23.21 -2.01
CA ALA A 54 -12.87 -22.82 -3.42
C ALA A 54 -11.64 -21.93 -3.63
N TYR A 55 -11.36 -21.01 -2.71
CA TYR A 55 -10.16 -20.19 -2.70
C TYR A 55 -8.89 -21.06 -2.62
N GLU A 56 -8.86 -22.03 -1.70
CA GLU A 56 -7.77 -23.01 -1.59
C GLU A 56 -7.61 -23.83 -2.88
N ALA A 57 -8.71 -24.26 -3.49
CA ALA A 57 -8.68 -24.99 -4.77
C ALA A 57 -8.06 -24.17 -5.90
N LEU A 58 -8.41 -22.89 -6.02
CA LEU A 58 -7.84 -22.02 -7.04
C LEU A 58 -6.34 -21.85 -6.87
N LEU A 59 -5.89 -21.56 -5.65
CA LEU A 59 -4.47 -21.29 -5.36
C LEU A 59 -3.60 -22.55 -5.38
N SER A 60 -4.15 -23.73 -5.09
CA SER A 60 -3.44 -25.02 -5.12
C SER A 60 -3.29 -25.63 -6.53
N GLY A 61 -3.59 -24.86 -7.57
CA GLY A 61 -3.42 -25.26 -8.98
C GLY A 61 -4.66 -25.12 -9.85
N GLY A 62 -5.81 -24.77 -9.27
CA GLY A 62 -7.05 -24.53 -10.03
C GLY A 62 -6.92 -23.41 -11.06
N LEU A 63 -6.17 -22.34 -10.77
CA LEU A 63 -5.89 -21.27 -11.75
C LEU A 63 -5.16 -21.79 -12.99
N ASN A 64 -4.17 -22.66 -12.81
CA ASN A 64 -3.44 -23.29 -13.92
C ASN A 64 -4.34 -24.24 -14.72
N ASP A 65 -5.23 -24.98 -14.04
CA ASP A 65 -6.19 -25.88 -14.71
C ASP A 65 -7.18 -25.10 -15.59
N ILE A 66 -7.63 -23.93 -15.13
CA ILE A 66 -8.49 -23.02 -15.89
C ILE A 66 -7.78 -22.57 -17.16
N GLU A 67 -6.55 -22.06 -17.04
CA GLU A 67 -5.78 -21.59 -18.19
C GLU A 67 -5.51 -22.70 -19.20
N GLN A 68 -5.09 -23.88 -18.75
CA GLN A 68 -4.84 -25.03 -19.64
C GLN A 68 -6.12 -25.45 -20.38
N ARG A 69 -7.26 -25.50 -19.70
CA ARG A 69 -8.53 -25.88 -20.33
C ARG A 69 -9.03 -24.82 -21.31
N LEU A 70 -8.85 -23.53 -21.01
CA LEU A 70 -9.19 -22.45 -21.95
C LEU A 70 -8.28 -22.43 -23.18
N GLN A 71 -7.00 -22.77 -23.03
CA GLN A 71 -6.09 -22.97 -24.16
C GLN A 71 -6.50 -24.19 -25.00
N THR A 72 -6.93 -25.28 -24.36
CA THR A 72 -7.37 -26.50 -25.05
C THR A 72 -8.71 -26.31 -25.76
N TYR A 73 -9.61 -25.49 -25.22
CA TYR A 73 -10.96 -25.26 -25.72
C TYR A 73 -11.28 -23.76 -25.86
N PRO A 74 -10.66 -23.05 -26.81
CA PRO A 74 -10.73 -21.58 -26.90
C PRO A 74 -12.13 -21.02 -27.24
N GLY A 75 -13.06 -21.85 -27.71
CA GLY A 75 -14.45 -21.46 -28.01
C GLY A 75 -15.49 -21.91 -26.98
N ALA A 76 -15.08 -22.53 -25.87
CA ALA A 76 -15.98 -22.97 -24.82
C ALA A 76 -16.46 -21.79 -23.95
N ASP A 77 -17.64 -21.91 -23.33
CA ASP A 77 -18.13 -20.94 -22.34
C ASP A 77 -17.11 -20.85 -21.19
N ARG A 78 -16.41 -19.72 -21.09
CA ARG A 78 -15.36 -19.50 -20.08
C ARG A 78 -15.86 -19.77 -18.68
N ALA A 79 -17.07 -19.30 -18.34
CA ALA A 79 -17.64 -19.48 -17.01
C ALA A 79 -17.92 -20.95 -16.71
N GLN A 80 -18.35 -21.73 -17.73
CA GLN A 80 -18.53 -23.17 -17.62
C GLN A 80 -17.19 -23.89 -17.42
N VAL A 81 -16.18 -23.58 -18.23
CA VAL A 81 -14.84 -24.17 -18.13
C VAL A 81 -14.20 -23.88 -16.77
N THR A 82 -14.32 -22.63 -16.30
CA THR A 82 -13.80 -22.20 -15.01
C THR A 82 -14.48 -22.93 -13.86
N ALA A 83 -15.82 -23.08 -13.90
CA ALA A 83 -16.55 -23.84 -12.90
C ALA A 83 -16.16 -25.32 -12.90
N ASP A 84 -16.08 -25.96 -14.06
CA ASP A 84 -15.67 -27.36 -14.20
C ASP A 84 -14.25 -27.62 -13.65
N ALA A 85 -13.31 -26.72 -13.92
CA ALA A 85 -11.94 -26.80 -13.43
C ALA A 85 -11.87 -26.65 -11.90
N THR A 86 -12.53 -25.61 -11.37
CA THR A 86 -12.51 -25.30 -9.94
C THR A 86 -13.19 -26.39 -9.13
N THR A 87 -14.37 -26.86 -9.55
CA THR A 87 -15.11 -27.94 -8.89
C THR A 87 -14.34 -29.26 -8.90
N ALA A 88 -13.64 -29.59 -10.00
CA ALA A 88 -12.78 -30.77 -10.07
C ALA A 88 -11.61 -30.68 -9.07
N ARG A 89 -10.98 -29.51 -8.94
CA ARG A 89 -9.88 -29.29 -8.00
C ARG A 89 -10.35 -29.33 -6.54
N MET A 90 -11.52 -28.75 -6.23
CA MET A 90 -12.16 -28.89 -4.92
C MET A 90 -12.44 -30.35 -4.55
N MET A 91 -12.89 -31.17 -5.51
CA MET A 91 -13.08 -32.61 -5.28
C MET A 91 -11.77 -33.29 -4.85
N THR A 92 -10.66 -32.96 -5.50
CA THR A 92 -9.34 -33.50 -5.12
C THR A 92 -8.96 -33.10 -3.70
N LEU A 93 -9.19 -31.84 -3.30
CA LEU A 93 -8.95 -31.38 -1.93
C LEU A 93 -9.82 -32.13 -0.91
N TYR A 94 -11.11 -32.32 -1.17
CA TYR A 94 -11.97 -33.07 -0.26
C TYR A 94 -11.58 -34.55 -0.17
N GLN A 95 -11.15 -35.19 -1.26
CA GLN A 95 -10.65 -36.57 -1.21
C GLN A 95 -9.40 -36.70 -0.34
N GLN A 96 -8.48 -35.72 -0.41
CA GLN A 96 -7.28 -35.70 0.43
C GLN A 96 -7.64 -35.49 1.91
N ARG A 97 -8.52 -34.53 2.21
CA ARG A 97 -8.99 -34.26 3.59
C ARG A 97 -9.78 -35.44 4.17
N ALA A 98 -10.63 -36.07 3.37
CA ALA A 98 -11.36 -37.28 3.75
C ALA A 98 -10.40 -38.43 4.10
N ALA A 99 -9.35 -38.63 3.28
CA ALA A 99 -8.30 -39.61 3.56
C ALA A 99 -7.51 -39.29 4.85
N ALA A 100 -7.40 -38.01 5.22
CA ALA A 100 -6.81 -37.55 6.48
C ALA A 100 -7.79 -37.63 7.68
N GLY A 101 -9.02 -38.11 7.48
CA GLY A 101 -10.02 -38.31 8.53
C GLY A 101 -10.95 -37.13 8.79
N ASP A 102 -11.06 -36.15 7.88
CA ASP A 102 -12.00 -35.04 7.99
C ASP A 102 -13.45 -35.49 7.67
N PRO A 103 -14.37 -35.49 8.65
CA PRO A 103 -15.74 -35.95 8.45
C PRO A 103 -16.57 -35.04 7.52
N THR A 104 -16.24 -33.74 7.44
CA THR A 104 -16.93 -32.80 6.54
C THR A 104 -16.51 -33.03 5.09
N ALA A 105 -15.23 -33.30 4.87
CA ALA A 105 -14.71 -33.67 3.56
C ALA A 105 -15.20 -35.04 3.10
N GLN A 106 -15.28 -36.02 4.02
CA GLN A 106 -15.87 -37.34 3.73
C GLN A 106 -17.32 -37.20 3.29
N TRP A 107 -18.13 -36.38 3.97
CA TRP A 107 -19.50 -36.10 3.55
C TRP A 107 -19.56 -35.51 2.13
N ALA A 108 -18.72 -34.52 1.80
CA ALA A 108 -18.70 -33.90 0.47
C ALA A 108 -18.30 -34.91 -0.63
N VAL A 109 -17.37 -35.82 -0.34
CA VAL A 109 -16.99 -36.93 -1.22
C VAL A 109 -18.15 -37.92 -1.39
N ASP A 110 -18.84 -38.29 -0.32
CA ASP A 110 -20.01 -39.18 -0.38
C ASP A 110 -21.14 -38.55 -1.20
N GLN A 111 -21.34 -37.24 -1.10
CA GLN A 111 -22.28 -36.50 -1.95
C GLN A 111 -21.91 -36.58 -3.43
N ALA A 112 -20.64 -36.74 -3.79
CA ALA A 112 -20.19 -36.85 -5.19
C ALA A 112 -20.57 -38.18 -5.84
N TYR A 113 -20.72 -39.24 -5.04
CA TYR A 113 -21.13 -40.56 -5.51
C TYR A 113 -22.64 -40.71 -5.71
N LEU A 114 -23.43 -39.69 -5.33
CA LEU A 114 -24.86 -39.63 -5.61
C LEU A 114 -25.09 -39.20 -7.06
N THR A 115 -25.91 -39.96 -7.79
CA THR A 115 -26.24 -39.70 -9.20
C THR A 115 -26.79 -38.30 -9.46
N ASN A 116 -27.41 -37.65 -8.45
CA ASN A 116 -27.96 -36.29 -8.52
C ASN A 116 -27.58 -35.48 -7.27
N SER A 117 -26.29 -35.18 -7.12
CA SER A 117 -25.82 -34.37 -6.01
C SER A 117 -26.26 -32.90 -6.12
N GLN A 118 -27.24 -32.51 -5.31
CA GLN A 118 -27.71 -31.12 -5.28
C GLN A 118 -26.63 -30.16 -4.74
N PHE A 119 -25.78 -30.64 -3.83
CA PHE A 119 -24.65 -29.88 -3.29
C PHE A 119 -23.67 -29.48 -4.40
N TRP A 120 -23.14 -30.46 -5.14
CA TRP A 120 -22.17 -30.21 -6.21
C TRP A 120 -22.77 -29.45 -7.39
N ALA A 121 -24.04 -29.69 -7.72
CA ALA A 121 -24.75 -28.91 -8.74
C ALA A 121 -24.91 -27.43 -8.36
N ASN A 122 -25.27 -27.14 -7.10
CA ASN A 122 -25.40 -25.76 -6.62
C ASN A 122 -24.06 -25.04 -6.55
N LEU A 123 -23.01 -25.72 -6.08
CA LEU A 123 -21.65 -25.17 -6.02
C LEU A 123 -21.12 -24.83 -7.43
N HIS A 124 -21.30 -25.75 -8.38
CA HIS A 124 -20.96 -25.53 -9.78
C HIS A 124 -21.70 -24.31 -10.35
N GLY A 125 -23.02 -24.23 -10.13
CA GLY A 125 -23.83 -23.09 -10.54
C GLY A 125 -23.39 -21.76 -9.92
N ALA A 126 -22.98 -21.76 -8.65
CA ALA A 126 -22.47 -20.58 -7.96
C ALA A 126 -21.14 -20.11 -8.56
N ILE A 127 -20.17 -21.00 -8.73
CA ILE A 127 -18.87 -20.69 -9.33
C ILE A 127 -19.06 -20.19 -10.77
N ARG A 128 -19.90 -20.86 -11.56
CA ARG A 128 -20.22 -20.44 -12.93
C ARG A 128 -20.83 -19.03 -12.96
N HIS A 129 -21.71 -18.70 -12.02
CA HIS A 129 -22.32 -17.37 -11.98
C HIS A 129 -21.29 -16.29 -11.59
N MET A 130 -20.40 -16.57 -10.62
CA MET A 130 -19.32 -15.66 -10.22
C MET A 130 -18.25 -15.48 -11.30
N ALA A 131 -18.03 -16.49 -12.16
CA ALA A 131 -17.10 -16.41 -13.28
C ALA A 131 -17.64 -15.62 -14.48
N GLN A 132 -18.92 -15.21 -14.47
CA GLN A 132 -19.49 -14.41 -15.55
C GLN A 132 -18.85 -13.01 -15.58
N PRO A 133 -18.59 -12.43 -16.77
CA PRO A 133 -18.09 -11.06 -16.90
C PRO A 133 -19.01 -10.01 -16.29
N THR A 134 -20.31 -10.32 -16.16
CA THR A 134 -21.34 -9.45 -15.59
C THR A 134 -21.35 -9.43 -14.07
N TRP A 135 -20.59 -10.29 -13.40
CA TRP A 135 -20.46 -10.26 -11.95
C TRP A 135 -19.73 -8.97 -11.52
N PRO A 136 -20.21 -8.23 -10.51
CA PRO A 136 -19.70 -6.91 -10.14
C PRO A 136 -18.41 -7.01 -9.30
N ALA A 137 -17.41 -7.72 -9.80
CA ALA A 137 -16.07 -7.80 -9.22
C ALA A 137 -15.04 -7.17 -10.16
N ASN A 138 -14.06 -6.50 -9.58
CA ASN A 138 -12.94 -5.90 -10.27
C ASN A 138 -11.63 -6.52 -9.75
N PRO A 139 -10.76 -7.05 -10.62
CA PRO A 139 -9.46 -7.58 -10.22
C PRO A 139 -8.57 -6.58 -9.46
N GLU A 140 -8.70 -5.28 -9.72
CA GLU A 140 -7.92 -4.23 -9.05
C GLU A 140 -8.31 -4.05 -7.57
N ASP A 141 -9.56 -4.37 -7.23
CA ASP A 141 -10.12 -4.20 -5.87
C ASP A 141 -9.95 -5.46 -5.00
N ALA A 142 -9.47 -6.55 -5.59
CA ALA A 142 -9.33 -7.84 -4.91
C ALA A 142 -8.46 -7.80 -3.66
N ARG A 143 -7.41 -6.95 -3.65
CA ARG A 143 -6.57 -6.73 -2.48
C ARG A 143 -7.33 -6.05 -1.34
N HIS A 144 -8.19 -5.09 -1.65
CA HIS A 144 -9.01 -4.38 -0.66
C HIS A 144 -10.10 -5.30 -0.11
N GLU A 145 -10.78 -6.05 -0.96
CA GLU A 145 -11.81 -7.01 -0.57
C GLU A 145 -11.22 -8.12 0.31
N ALA A 146 -10.04 -8.63 -0.05
CA ALA A 146 -9.30 -9.60 0.75
C ALA A 146 -8.85 -9.01 2.10
N TYR A 147 -8.52 -7.73 2.17
CA TYR A 147 -8.20 -7.06 3.43
C TYR A 147 -9.41 -7.02 4.35
N ILE A 148 -10.59 -6.68 3.82
CA ILE A 148 -11.86 -6.70 4.55
C ILE A 148 -12.15 -8.12 5.07
N THR A 149 -12.03 -9.16 4.23
CA THR A 149 -12.23 -10.57 4.64
C THR A 149 -11.23 -10.98 5.73
N ALA A 150 -9.94 -10.70 5.55
CA ALA A 150 -8.91 -11.07 6.52
C ALA A 150 -9.07 -10.37 7.88
N ARG A 151 -9.61 -9.14 7.89
CA ARG A 151 -9.94 -8.37 9.10
C ARG A 151 -11.23 -8.85 9.78
N ALA A 152 -12.22 -9.24 8.98
CA ALA A 152 -13.52 -9.71 9.46
C ALA A 152 -13.51 -11.19 9.89
N ALA A 153 -12.45 -11.92 9.55
CA ALA A 153 -12.26 -13.33 9.89
C ALA A 153 -12.38 -13.61 11.39
N GLN A 154 -12.95 -14.78 11.72
CA GLN A 154 -12.99 -15.30 13.10
C GLN A 154 -11.59 -15.50 13.69
N HIS A 155 -10.58 -15.70 12.85
CA HIS A 155 -9.17 -15.67 13.22
C HIS A 155 -8.46 -14.65 12.31
N PRO A 156 -8.46 -13.36 12.68
CA PRO A 156 -7.81 -12.35 11.87
C PRO A 156 -6.33 -12.68 11.73
N SER A 157 -5.78 -12.47 10.54
CA SER A 157 -4.33 -12.51 10.38
C SER A 157 -3.68 -11.50 11.34
N THR A 158 -2.66 -11.94 12.09
CA THR A 158 -1.87 -11.06 12.96
C THR A 158 -1.38 -9.84 12.18
N THR A 159 -1.08 -8.73 12.86
CA THR A 159 -0.55 -7.50 12.23
C THR A 159 0.66 -7.76 11.34
N ASP A 160 1.47 -8.77 11.67
CA ASP A 160 2.62 -9.20 10.87
C ASP A 160 2.24 -9.90 9.56
N ASN A 161 1.02 -10.45 9.46
CA ASN A 161 0.52 -11.23 8.33
C ASN A 161 -0.27 -10.39 7.31
N VAL A 162 -0.63 -9.15 7.61
CA VAL A 162 -1.29 -8.25 6.64
C VAL A 162 -0.28 -7.14 6.29
N PRO A 163 0.03 -6.89 5.01
CA PRO A 163 1.07 -5.92 4.61
C PRO A 163 0.70 -4.44 4.88
N PHE A 164 -0.29 -4.19 5.74
CA PHE A 164 -0.63 -2.89 6.30
C PHE A 164 -0.56 -2.98 7.83
N GLU A 165 0.57 -2.53 8.38
CA GLU A 165 0.63 -2.12 9.79
C GLU A 165 -0.31 -0.91 9.97
N LEU A 166 -1.34 -1.03 10.81
CA LEU A 166 -1.98 0.13 11.44
C LEU A 166 -1.12 0.73 12.57
N THR A 167 0.13 0.28 12.69
CA THR A 167 0.94 0.42 13.90
C THR A 167 2.21 1.20 13.63
N ARG A 168 2.07 2.52 13.49
CA ARG A 168 3.00 3.41 14.18
C ARG A 168 2.21 4.26 15.16
N ALA A 169 2.31 3.91 16.44
CA ALA A 169 1.93 4.81 17.51
C ALA A 169 2.72 6.11 17.29
N ARG A 170 2.03 7.17 16.86
CA ARG A 170 2.61 8.51 16.87
C ARG A 170 2.89 8.82 18.34
N GLY A 171 4.01 9.47 18.65
CA GLY A 171 4.26 9.96 20.01
C GLY A 171 3.11 10.88 20.40
N TYR A 172 2.12 10.37 21.12
CA TYR A 172 0.83 11.01 21.31
C TYR A 172 0.73 11.54 22.74
N ASP A 173 0.36 12.81 22.84
CA ASP A 173 -0.07 13.44 24.08
C ASP A 173 -1.46 12.88 24.48
N ASN A 174 -1.72 12.71 25.77
CA ASN A 174 -3.03 12.39 26.31
C ASN A 174 -4.12 13.38 25.84
N ASP A 175 -3.76 14.62 25.54
CA ASP A 175 -4.65 15.64 25.00
C ASP A 175 -5.19 15.30 23.61
N ALA A 176 -4.41 14.64 22.75
CA ALA A 176 -4.82 14.27 21.41
C ALA A 176 -5.78 13.06 21.42
N ARG A 177 -5.49 12.05 22.26
CA ARG A 177 -6.41 10.93 22.51
C ARG A 177 -7.75 11.43 23.07
N HIS A 178 -7.73 12.40 23.98
CA HIS A 178 -8.96 12.98 24.54
C HIS A 178 -9.82 13.65 23.46
N ARG A 179 -9.20 14.36 22.50
CA ARG A 179 -9.89 14.99 21.36
C ARG A 179 -10.47 13.99 20.38
N GLU A 180 -9.75 12.91 20.05
CA GLU A 180 -10.25 11.81 19.21
C GLU A 180 -11.47 11.14 19.85
N VAL A 181 -11.38 10.85 21.15
CA VAL A 181 -12.48 10.27 21.94
C VAL A 181 -13.68 11.20 22.03
N ALA A 182 -13.48 12.52 22.08
CA ALA A 182 -14.58 13.48 22.09
C ALA A 182 -15.38 13.48 20.77
N VAL A 183 -14.71 13.33 19.61
CA VAL A 183 -15.38 13.15 18.31
C VAL A 183 -16.23 11.88 18.30
N ILE A 184 -15.67 10.77 18.77
CA ILE A 184 -16.38 9.49 18.89
C ILE A 184 -17.58 9.62 19.85
N GLY A 185 -17.38 10.24 21.02
CA GLY A 185 -18.40 10.51 22.03
C GLY A 185 -19.57 11.34 21.50
N ALA A 186 -19.29 12.36 20.68
CA ALA A 186 -20.31 13.19 20.06
C ALA A 186 -21.22 12.42 19.08
N ILE A 187 -20.70 11.40 18.39
CA ILE A 187 -21.49 10.50 17.54
C ILE A 187 -22.26 9.49 18.38
N LEU A 188 -21.65 8.94 19.45
CA LEU A 188 -22.33 8.04 20.38
C LEU A 188 -23.52 8.71 21.08
N ASN A 189 -23.41 10.02 21.37
CA ASN A 189 -24.50 10.83 21.90
C ASN A 189 -25.64 11.04 20.89
N ASN A 190 -25.27 11.31 19.62
CA ASN A 190 -26.22 11.51 18.53
C ASN A 190 -25.76 10.79 17.25
N PRO A 191 -26.24 9.55 17.01
CA PRO A 191 -25.78 8.74 15.88
C PRO A 191 -26.03 9.36 14.50
N ALA A 192 -27.01 10.28 14.40
CA ALA A 192 -27.28 10.99 13.16
C ALA A 192 -26.10 11.84 12.69
N ARG A 193 -25.17 12.21 13.58
CA ARG A 193 -23.96 12.98 13.24
C ARG A 193 -22.97 12.23 12.38
N ALA A 194 -23.03 10.90 12.34
CA ALA A 194 -22.24 10.13 11.39
C ALA A 194 -22.51 10.56 9.93
N GLN A 195 -23.67 11.15 9.64
CA GLN A 195 -23.98 11.70 8.31
C GLN A 195 -23.07 12.88 7.91
N GLU A 196 -22.55 13.65 8.88
CA GLU A 196 -21.59 14.74 8.61
C GLU A 196 -20.24 14.21 8.11
N PHE A 197 -19.97 12.93 8.36
CA PHE A 197 -18.77 12.23 7.92
C PHE A 197 -18.94 11.57 6.56
N ARG A 198 -20.17 11.50 6.01
CA ARG A 198 -20.43 10.81 4.75
C ARG A 198 -20.04 11.65 3.55
N TYR A 199 -19.51 10.98 2.53
CA TYR A 199 -19.23 11.56 1.22
C TYR A 199 -19.40 10.50 0.13
N ALA A 200 -19.33 10.95 -1.12
CA ALA A 200 -19.37 10.07 -2.28
C ALA A 200 -17.96 9.97 -2.86
N PRO A 201 -17.18 8.95 -2.49
CA PRO A 201 -15.85 8.78 -3.06
C PRO A 201 -15.91 8.50 -4.57
N GLN A 202 -14.85 8.88 -5.28
CA GLN A 202 -14.64 8.61 -6.70
C GLN A 202 -14.44 7.12 -6.94
N SER A 203 -13.67 6.46 -6.06
CA SER A 203 -13.58 5.00 -6.01
C SER A 203 -14.81 4.42 -5.31
N ARG A 204 -15.37 3.34 -5.88
CA ARG A 204 -16.53 2.66 -5.28
C ARG A 204 -16.16 1.81 -4.06
N ASP A 205 -14.87 1.51 -3.93
CA ASP A 205 -14.28 0.63 -2.92
C ASP A 205 -13.74 1.43 -1.72
N ALA A 206 -13.63 2.75 -1.89
CA ALA A 206 -13.35 3.64 -0.78
C ALA A 206 -14.54 3.68 0.18
N SER A 207 -14.22 3.71 1.48
CA SER A 207 -15.23 3.81 2.53
C SER A 207 -16.09 5.07 2.34
N PRO A 208 -17.42 4.99 2.62
CA PRO A 208 -18.36 6.10 2.41
C PRO A 208 -18.21 7.24 3.44
N TYR A 209 -17.22 7.17 4.33
CA TYR A 209 -16.91 8.19 5.33
C TYR A 209 -15.57 8.85 5.02
N TRP A 210 -15.45 10.16 5.07
CA TRP A 210 -14.18 10.81 4.72
C TRP A 210 -13.10 10.60 5.80
N LEU A 211 -13.48 10.33 7.04
CA LEU A 211 -12.56 9.97 8.12
C LEU A 211 -12.40 8.45 8.20
N GLN A 212 -11.15 7.98 8.24
CA GLN A 212 -10.80 6.56 8.24
C GLN A 212 -10.04 6.15 9.50
N PRO A 213 -10.04 4.85 9.87
CA PRO A 213 -9.28 4.36 11.01
C PRO A 213 -7.79 4.74 10.98
N GLN A 214 -7.15 4.75 9.80
CA GLN A 214 -5.73 5.12 9.66
C GLN A 214 -5.42 6.60 9.95
N ASP A 215 -6.44 7.46 10.02
CA ASP A 215 -6.22 8.88 10.33
C ASP A 215 -5.95 9.11 11.82
N PHE A 216 -6.50 8.23 12.68
CA PHE A 216 -6.35 8.29 14.13
C PHE A 216 -4.92 7.97 14.55
N GLY A 217 -4.38 8.75 15.48
CA GLY A 217 -3.03 8.52 16.00
C GLY A 217 -2.97 7.51 17.13
N ASP A 218 -4.08 7.27 17.83
CA ASP A 218 -4.20 6.22 18.84
C ASP A 218 -4.88 4.96 18.27
N PRO A 219 -4.21 3.79 18.30
CA PRO A 219 -4.76 2.55 17.76
C PRO A 219 -6.09 2.11 18.39
N ALA A 220 -6.34 2.41 19.66
CA ALA A 220 -7.60 2.05 20.30
C ALA A 220 -8.75 2.92 19.78
N THR A 221 -8.51 4.22 19.58
CA THR A 221 -9.53 5.11 18.97
C THR A 221 -9.77 4.78 17.49
N ALA A 222 -8.75 4.33 16.75
CA ALA A 222 -8.88 3.81 15.40
C ALA A 222 -9.80 2.58 15.33
N GLU A 223 -9.59 1.60 16.23
CA GLU A 223 -10.43 0.40 16.34
C GLU A 223 -11.87 0.74 16.76
N ILE A 224 -12.05 1.74 17.64
CA ILE A 224 -13.38 2.22 18.04
C ILE A 224 -14.10 2.91 16.88
N TRP A 225 -13.40 3.76 16.12
CA TRP A 225 -13.96 4.41 14.93
C TRP A 225 -14.41 3.37 13.90
N ASP A 226 -13.58 2.35 13.68
CA ASP A 226 -13.93 1.26 12.78
C ASP A 226 -15.17 0.50 13.25
N ALA A 227 -15.26 0.19 14.53
CA ALA A 227 -16.44 -0.43 15.11
C ALA A 227 -17.69 0.45 15.03
N LEU A 228 -17.51 1.78 15.07
CA LEU A 228 -18.60 2.74 15.10
C LEU A 228 -19.22 2.97 13.72
N VAL A 229 -18.43 3.21 12.67
CA VAL A 229 -18.94 3.70 11.37
C VAL A 229 -18.52 2.92 10.12
N THR A 230 -17.35 2.29 10.08
CA THR A 230 -16.80 1.70 8.83
C THR A 230 -16.79 0.17 8.77
N GLY A 231 -16.81 -0.51 9.91
CA GLY A 231 -16.69 -1.95 9.96
C GLY A 231 -17.91 -2.70 9.39
N PRO A 232 -17.84 -4.03 9.23
CA PRO A 232 -18.85 -4.85 8.57
C PRO A 232 -20.23 -4.79 9.25
N ASP A 233 -20.26 -4.59 10.57
CA ASP A 233 -21.47 -4.33 11.34
C ASP A 233 -21.24 -3.09 12.24
N PRO A 234 -21.40 -1.87 11.68
CA PRO A 234 -21.05 -0.64 12.37
C PRO A 234 -22.14 -0.32 13.40
N ALA A 235 -21.75 0.13 14.59
CA ALA A 235 -22.69 0.37 15.70
C ALA A 235 -23.81 1.38 15.34
N ILE A 236 -23.56 2.31 14.42
CA ILE A 236 -24.57 3.26 13.91
C ILE A 236 -25.68 2.61 13.06
N ALA A 237 -25.47 1.40 12.54
CA ALA A 237 -26.45 0.67 11.74
C ALA A 237 -27.35 -0.24 12.59
N LEU A 238 -27.08 -0.37 13.88
CA LEU A 238 -27.91 -1.15 14.79
C LEU A 238 -29.33 -0.58 14.85
N PRO A 239 -30.38 -1.42 14.90
CA PRO A 239 -31.76 -0.95 15.11
C PRO A 239 -31.89 -0.04 16.33
N ALA A 240 -31.16 -0.36 17.41
CA ALA A 240 -31.13 0.43 18.63
C ALA A 240 -30.59 1.86 18.42
N ALA A 241 -29.72 2.11 17.45
CA ALA A 241 -29.18 3.45 17.20
C ALA A 241 -30.24 4.43 16.66
N SER A 242 -31.27 3.91 15.99
CA SER A 242 -32.34 4.69 15.34
C SER A 242 -33.72 4.51 15.97
N ASP A 243 -33.86 3.64 16.98
CA ASP A 243 -35.13 3.35 17.64
C ASP A 243 -35.65 4.59 18.41
N PRO A 244 -36.81 5.16 18.01
CA PRO A 244 -37.39 6.32 18.69
C PRO A 244 -37.95 5.99 20.09
N ALA A 245 -38.17 4.72 20.42
CA ALA A 245 -38.64 4.29 21.73
C ALA A 245 -37.52 4.24 22.79
N LEU A 246 -36.26 4.24 22.37
CA LEU A 246 -35.11 4.24 23.27
C LEU A 246 -34.69 5.67 23.64
N SER A 247 -34.50 5.91 24.94
CA SER A 247 -33.87 7.14 25.43
C SER A 247 -32.45 7.29 24.88
N PRO A 248 -31.92 8.52 24.75
CA PRO A 248 -30.54 8.74 24.28
C PRO A 248 -29.51 7.89 25.04
N HIS A 249 -29.62 7.81 26.38
CA HIS A 249 -28.75 6.98 27.21
C HIS A 249 -28.81 5.49 26.88
N GLN A 250 -30.00 4.95 26.59
CA GLN A 250 -30.16 3.54 26.21
C GLN A 250 -29.56 3.26 24.84
N ARG A 251 -29.70 4.18 23.87
CA ARG A 251 -29.09 4.07 22.55
C ARG A 251 -27.57 4.07 22.64
N THR A 252 -27.02 5.05 23.34
CA THR A 252 -25.59 5.18 23.59
C THR A 252 -25.01 3.94 24.29
N ALA A 253 -25.69 3.43 25.33
CA ALA A 253 -25.26 2.23 26.04
C ALA A 253 -25.25 0.99 25.13
N ALA A 254 -26.27 0.81 24.27
CA ALA A 254 -26.33 -0.29 23.32
C ALA A 254 -25.17 -0.24 22.31
N MET A 255 -24.86 0.95 21.78
CA MET A 255 -23.74 1.14 20.85
C MET A 255 -22.38 0.90 21.52
N ILE A 256 -22.17 1.42 22.74
CA ILE A 256 -20.94 1.19 23.51
C ILE A 256 -20.77 -0.31 23.81
N GLN A 257 -21.84 -1.00 24.17
CA GLN A 257 -21.80 -2.43 24.42
C GLN A 257 -21.42 -3.21 23.15
N HIS A 258 -21.94 -2.83 21.98
CA HIS A 258 -21.55 -3.43 20.70
C HIS A 258 -20.07 -3.22 20.39
N ILE A 259 -19.57 -1.99 20.52
CA ILE A 259 -18.15 -1.66 20.33
C ILE A 259 -17.28 -2.51 21.25
N ARG A 260 -17.63 -2.55 22.55
CA ARG A 260 -16.90 -3.34 23.54
C ARG A 260 -16.86 -4.82 23.17
N THR A 261 -18.01 -5.42 22.85
CA THR A 261 -18.08 -6.84 22.49
C THR A 261 -17.23 -7.14 21.26
N ARG A 262 -17.18 -6.22 20.28
CA ARG A 262 -16.34 -6.37 19.09
C ARG A 262 -14.85 -6.26 19.40
N LEU A 263 -14.44 -5.34 20.27
CA LEU A 263 -13.05 -5.23 20.74
C LEU A 263 -12.62 -6.44 21.55
N GLU A 264 -13.46 -6.93 22.47
CA GLU A 264 -13.21 -8.16 23.25
C GLU A 264 -13.05 -9.37 22.34
N TYR A 265 -13.91 -9.51 21.33
CA TYR A 265 -13.81 -10.56 20.33
C TYR A 265 -12.49 -10.46 19.55
N SER A 266 -12.15 -9.27 19.03
CA SER A 266 -10.92 -9.05 18.28
C SER A 266 -9.67 -9.34 19.10
N ASP A 267 -9.63 -8.90 20.37
CA ASP A 267 -8.48 -9.13 21.24
C ASP A 267 -8.37 -10.61 21.63
N TYR A 268 -9.49 -11.27 21.96
CA TYR A 268 -9.53 -12.71 22.26
C TYR A 268 -8.95 -13.55 21.12
N HIS A 269 -9.24 -13.17 19.88
CA HIS A 269 -8.76 -13.91 18.72
C HIS A 269 -7.31 -13.59 18.34
N ARG A 270 -6.80 -12.39 18.66
CA ARG A 270 -5.38 -12.04 18.48
C ARG A 270 -4.46 -12.60 19.58
N SER A 271 -5.00 -12.89 20.76
CA SER A 271 -4.20 -13.17 21.96
C SER A 271 -3.33 -14.44 21.90
N THR A 272 -3.61 -15.34 20.96
CA THR A 272 -2.80 -16.56 20.73
C THR A 272 -1.49 -16.30 19.99
N GLY A 273 -1.28 -15.11 19.44
CA GLY A 273 -0.05 -14.69 18.74
C GLY A 273 0.39 -13.25 18.99
N ASP A 274 -0.42 -12.44 19.66
CA ASP A 274 -0.14 -11.03 20.00
C ASP A 274 -0.13 -10.83 21.52
N PRO A 275 1.07 -10.71 22.15
CA PRO A 275 1.20 -10.45 23.58
C PRO A 275 0.52 -9.17 24.06
N ALA A 276 0.37 -8.15 23.19
CA ALA A 276 -0.31 -6.91 23.54
C ALA A 276 -1.83 -7.12 23.63
N ALA A 277 -2.42 -7.92 22.73
CA ALA A 277 -3.82 -8.31 22.81
C ALA A 277 -4.13 -9.15 24.06
N GLN A 278 -3.25 -10.10 24.40
CA GLN A 278 -3.38 -10.88 25.64
C GLN A 278 -3.31 -9.99 26.88
N ALA A 279 -2.36 -9.05 26.95
CA ALA A 279 -2.24 -8.11 28.05
C ALA A 279 -3.49 -7.19 28.18
N ARG A 280 -4.09 -6.77 27.07
CA ARG A 280 -5.34 -5.97 27.08
C ARG A 280 -6.52 -6.74 27.67
N LEU A 281 -6.65 -8.03 27.35
CA LEU A 281 -7.68 -8.91 27.92
C LEU A 281 -7.47 -9.11 29.41
N ASP A 282 -6.24 -9.47 29.81
CA ASP A 282 -5.90 -9.75 31.21
C ASP A 282 -6.07 -8.51 32.11
N ALA A 283 -5.80 -7.31 31.57
CA ALA A 283 -5.98 -6.04 32.27
C ALA A 283 -7.41 -5.47 32.17
N ASN A 284 -8.35 -6.17 31.53
CA ASN A 284 -9.74 -5.75 31.33
C ASN A 284 -9.87 -4.36 30.67
N VAL A 285 -8.98 -4.05 29.71
CA VAL A 285 -8.88 -2.74 29.05
C VAL A 285 -10.17 -2.38 28.32
N ASN A 286 -10.83 -3.36 27.68
CA ASN A 286 -12.05 -3.12 26.90
C ASN A 286 -13.24 -2.68 27.78
N GLN A 287 -13.30 -3.14 29.04
CA GLN A 287 -14.27 -2.64 30.02
C GLN A 287 -13.96 -1.19 30.41
N GLN A 288 -12.68 -0.83 30.57
CA GLN A 288 -12.30 0.55 30.88
C GLN A 288 -12.61 1.48 29.70
N ILE A 289 -12.34 1.06 28.46
CA ILE A 289 -12.71 1.79 27.25
C ILE A 289 -14.21 2.07 27.22
N ALA A 290 -15.06 1.08 27.51
CA ALA A 290 -16.51 1.27 27.55
C ALA A 290 -16.94 2.33 28.59
N LEU A 291 -16.33 2.33 29.77
CA LEU A 291 -16.57 3.34 30.80
C LEU A 291 -16.12 4.74 30.34
N PHE A 292 -14.97 4.84 29.69
CA PHE A 292 -14.47 6.10 29.13
C PHE A 292 -15.37 6.62 28.01
N LEU A 293 -15.86 5.76 27.11
CA LEU A 293 -16.80 6.14 26.05
C LEU A 293 -18.14 6.63 26.62
N ALA A 294 -18.61 6.04 27.71
CA ALA A 294 -19.82 6.50 28.39
C ALA A 294 -19.64 7.93 28.94
N GLN A 295 -18.48 8.23 29.53
CA GLN A 295 -18.14 9.59 29.97
C GLN A 295 -18.01 10.56 28.77
N ALA A 296 -17.35 10.12 27.70
CA ALA A 296 -17.14 10.94 26.50
C ALA A 296 -18.44 11.25 25.74
N SER A 297 -19.45 10.39 25.87
CA SER A 297 -20.77 10.59 25.26
C SER A 297 -21.64 11.62 26.00
N ALA A 298 -21.16 12.17 27.11
CA ALA A 298 -21.89 13.18 27.87
C ALA A 298 -22.02 14.49 27.04
N PRO A 299 -23.18 15.18 27.07
CA PRO A 299 -23.40 16.38 26.27
C PRO A 299 -22.42 17.54 26.55
N ASP A 300 -21.81 17.55 27.73
CA ASP A 300 -20.90 18.57 28.25
C ASP A 300 -19.41 18.20 28.13
N PHE A 301 -19.09 17.02 27.59
CA PHE A 301 -17.70 16.54 27.50
C PHE A 301 -16.82 17.42 26.58
N SER A 302 -17.41 18.28 25.73
CA SER A 302 -16.73 19.20 24.79
C SER A 302 -15.85 18.45 23.76
N PRO A 303 -15.65 18.93 22.51
CA PRO A 303 -16.10 20.19 21.92
C PRO A 303 -17.61 20.29 21.70
N ASN A 304 -18.10 21.49 21.37
CA ASN A 304 -19.52 21.72 21.12
C ASN A 304 -20.05 20.67 20.12
N PRO A 305 -21.05 19.86 20.53
CA PRO A 305 -21.55 18.74 19.75
C PRO A 305 -21.98 19.11 18.31
N ASP A 306 -22.29 20.38 18.04
CA ASP A 306 -22.75 20.88 16.73
C ASP A 306 -21.64 21.10 15.67
N ASN A 307 -20.36 20.89 16.00
CA ASN A 307 -19.22 21.05 15.06
C ASN A 307 -18.33 19.79 14.99
N CYS A 308 -18.86 18.60 15.31
CA CYS A 308 -18.11 17.34 15.40
C CYS A 308 -17.20 17.07 14.18
N ALA A 309 -17.75 17.20 12.97
CA ALA A 309 -16.99 17.00 11.74
C ALA A 309 -15.85 18.02 11.54
N ARG A 310 -16.01 19.27 12.00
CA ARG A 310 -14.94 20.29 11.95
C ARG A 310 -13.80 19.94 12.90
N TYR A 311 -14.11 19.47 14.09
CA TYR A 311 -13.10 19.04 15.06
C TYR A 311 -12.34 17.81 14.59
N ALA A 312 -13.01 16.88 13.93
CA ALA A 312 -12.36 15.72 13.34
C ALA A 312 -11.36 16.08 12.22
N VAL A 313 -11.61 17.13 11.45
CA VAL A 313 -10.63 17.64 10.48
C VAL A 313 -9.36 18.11 11.22
N THR A 314 -9.51 19.04 12.16
CA THR A 314 -8.36 19.66 12.85
C THR A 314 -7.63 18.72 13.79
N PHE A 315 -8.32 17.78 14.43
CA PHE A 315 -7.72 16.89 15.44
C PHE A 315 -7.23 15.56 14.89
N ILE A 316 -7.75 15.12 13.74
CA ILE A 316 -7.53 13.75 13.26
C ILE A 316 -7.03 13.74 11.81
N LEU A 317 -7.77 14.36 10.87
CA LEU A 317 -7.42 14.30 9.45
C LEU A 317 -6.18 15.12 9.10
N GLU A 318 -6.10 16.40 9.48
CA GLU A 318 -4.93 17.24 9.15
C GLU A 318 -3.64 16.69 9.80
N PRO A 319 -3.65 16.26 11.08
CA PRO A 319 -2.48 15.64 11.71
C PRO A 319 -2.09 14.28 11.10
N SER A 320 -2.95 13.62 10.30
CA SER A 320 -2.63 12.32 9.68
C SER A 320 -1.78 12.41 8.43
N ILE A 321 -1.81 13.55 7.75
CA ILE A 321 -1.18 13.74 6.44
C ILE A 321 0.34 13.53 6.50
N PRO A 322 1.09 14.13 7.45
CA PRO A 322 2.53 13.90 7.51
C PRO A 322 2.90 12.43 7.73
N ALA A 323 2.07 11.68 8.46
CA ALA A 323 2.30 10.26 8.70
C ALA A 323 1.98 9.39 7.48
N ALA A 324 0.95 9.73 6.71
CA ALA A 324 0.66 9.07 5.44
C ALA A 324 1.80 9.27 4.43
N VAL A 325 2.38 10.47 4.39
CA VAL A 325 3.55 10.77 3.56
C VAL A 325 4.79 10.01 4.05
N GLU A 326 5.04 9.96 5.36
CA GLU A 326 6.16 9.19 5.92
C GLU A 326 5.99 7.68 5.70
N ASP A 327 4.77 7.15 5.73
CA ASP A 327 4.49 5.75 5.38
C ASP A 327 4.82 5.47 3.91
N LEU A 328 4.38 6.35 3.00
CA LEU A 328 4.75 6.28 1.58
C LEU A 328 6.28 6.34 1.39
N ALA A 329 6.96 7.26 2.06
CA ALA A 329 8.42 7.38 2.01
C ALA A 329 9.12 6.15 2.60
N GLY A 330 8.59 5.59 3.70
CA GLY A 330 9.04 4.38 4.35
C GLY A 330 8.94 3.17 3.42
N ARG A 331 7.82 3.01 2.71
CA ARG A 331 7.67 1.97 1.69
C ARG A 331 8.77 2.06 0.64
N VAL A 332 9.00 3.24 0.05
CA VAL A 332 10.09 3.41 -0.94
C VAL A 332 11.46 3.07 -0.37
N ARG A 333 11.70 3.43 0.89
CA ARG A 333 12.95 3.12 1.58
C ARG A 333 13.13 1.61 1.78
N ASP A 334 12.04 0.90 2.07
CA ASP A 334 12.06 -0.49 2.53
C ASP A 334 11.90 -1.51 1.38
N TYR A 335 11.39 -1.12 0.18
CA TYR A 335 11.20 -1.98 -1.02
C TYR A 335 12.47 -2.45 -1.77
N GLY A 336 13.60 -2.60 -1.07
CA GLY A 336 14.71 -3.46 -1.52
C GLY A 336 15.86 -2.78 -2.25
N LEU A 337 17.00 -3.49 -2.27
CA LEU A 337 18.36 -3.05 -2.60
C LEU A 337 18.84 -3.60 -3.96
N SER A 338 17.94 -4.09 -4.82
CA SER A 338 18.30 -4.80 -6.05
C SER A 338 17.82 -4.09 -7.32
N ASP A 339 18.67 -4.08 -8.34
CA ASP A 339 18.44 -3.41 -9.62
C ASP A 339 17.18 -3.89 -10.36
N ALA A 340 16.71 -5.11 -10.08
CA ALA A 340 15.54 -5.72 -10.72
C ALA A 340 14.19 -5.14 -10.22
N SER A 341 14.15 -4.46 -9.07
CA SER A 341 12.90 -3.96 -8.48
C SER A 341 12.58 -2.51 -8.81
N LEU A 342 13.48 -1.75 -9.45
CA LEU A 342 13.27 -0.31 -9.70
C LEU A 342 12.05 0.01 -10.59
N GLY A 343 11.79 -0.80 -11.62
CA GLY A 343 10.58 -0.64 -12.44
C GLY A 343 9.31 -0.95 -11.66
N GLN A 344 9.36 -1.97 -10.80
CA GLN A 344 8.26 -2.32 -9.91
C GLN A 344 8.03 -1.24 -8.84
N ILE A 345 9.11 -0.66 -8.28
CA ILE A 345 9.06 0.49 -7.37
C ILE A 345 8.43 1.70 -8.06
N GLY A 346 8.77 1.99 -9.32
CA GLY A 346 8.16 3.08 -10.08
C GLY A 346 6.66 2.88 -10.31
N LEU A 347 6.25 1.66 -10.68
CA LEU A 347 4.83 1.33 -10.88
C LEU A 347 4.04 1.36 -9.56
N GLU A 348 4.60 0.78 -8.50
CA GLU A 348 3.99 0.79 -7.17
C GLU A 348 3.95 2.21 -6.59
N LEU A 349 4.98 3.02 -6.80
CA LEU A 349 4.98 4.43 -6.40
C LEU A 349 3.91 5.21 -7.15
N SER A 350 3.85 5.10 -8.47
CA SER A 350 2.82 5.78 -9.26
C SER A 350 1.42 5.42 -8.77
N ALA A 351 1.14 4.13 -8.63
CA ALA A 351 -0.15 3.64 -8.17
C ALA A 351 -0.46 4.10 -6.73
N ASN A 352 0.50 3.97 -5.80
CA ASN A 352 0.28 4.30 -4.40
C ASN A 352 0.24 5.80 -4.13
N VAL A 353 0.97 6.62 -4.88
CA VAL A 353 0.97 8.08 -4.77
C VAL A 353 -0.37 8.62 -5.25
N ASP A 354 -0.83 8.19 -6.43
CA ASP A 354 -2.11 8.61 -6.97
C ASP A 354 -3.27 8.07 -6.12
N TYR A 355 -3.19 6.82 -5.64
CA TYR A 355 -4.21 6.24 -4.77
C TYR A 355 -4.22 6.89 -3.38
N THR A 356 -3.10 6.92 -2.67
CA THR A 356 -3.05 7.34 -1.24
C THR A 356 -3.17 8.85 -1.09
N LEU A 357 -2.39 9.63 -1.84
CA LEU A 357 -2.47 11.10 -1.78
C LEU A 357 -3.70 11.64 -2.52
N GLY A 358 -4.17 10.94 -3.56
CA GLY A 358 -5.43 11.26 -4.24
C GLY A 358 -6.64 11.06 -3.33
N GLN A 359 -6.78 9.90 -2.69
CA GLN A 359 -7.85 9.67 -1.71
C GLN A 359 -7.76 10.63 -0.53
N LEU A 360 -6.56 10.94 -0.05
CA LEU A 360 -6.41 11.88 1.05
C LEU A 360 -6.81 13.32 0.66
N ALA A 361 -6.46 13.77 -0.55
CA ALA A 361 -6.93 15.04 -1.10
C ALA A 361 -8.46 15.06 -1.27
N GLU A 362 -9.02 13.98 -1.81
CA GLU A 362 -10.46 13.84 -2.00
C GLU A 362 -11.24 13.90 -0.68
N ARG A 363 -10.77 13.16 0.34
CA ARG A 363 -11.36 13.18 1.69
C ARG A 363 -11.27 14.58 2.31
N LEU A 364 -10.16 15.28 2.11
CA LEU A 364 -9.98 16.66 2.57
C LEU A 364 -10.92 17.63 1.83
N ASP A 365 -11.17 17.42 0.54
CA ASP A 365 -12.11 18.22 -0.26
C ASP A 365 -13.57 18.01 0.16
N ALA A 366 -13.91 16.78 0.54
CA ALA A 366 -15.24 16.40 1.00
C ALA A 366 -15.51 16.78 2.47
N ALA A 367 -14.47 16.92 3.29
CA ALA A 367 -14.61 17.29 4.68
C ALA A 367 -15.16 18.72 4.84
N PRO A 368 -16.02 18.98 5.84
CA PRO A 368 -16.66 20.29 5.99
C PRO A 368 -15.63 21.39 6.22
N ARG A 369 -15.62 22.38 5.32
CA ARG A 369 -14.66 23.50 5.28
C ARG A 369 -14.59 24.25 6.61
N THR A 370 -13.38 24.38 7.16
CA THR A 370 -13.00 25.42 8.12
C THR A 370 -12.85 26.76 7.38
N LEU A 371 -13.95 27.43 7.06
CA LEU A 371 -13.93 28.80 6.51
C LEU A 371 -13.57 29.88 7.56
N ALA A 372 -12.97 29.52 8.70
CA ALA A 372 -12.58 30.45 9.74
C ALA A 372 -11.18 30.12 10.27
N GLY A 373 -10.18 30.75 9.65
CA GLY A 373 -8.83 30.93 10.21
C GLY A 373 -8.00 29.65 10.30
N TYR A 374 -7.12 29.44 9.31
CA TYR A 374 -5.90 28.67 9.53
C TYR A 374 -5.21 29.23 10.78
N SER A 375 -5.18 28.46 11.86
CA SER A 375 -4.52 28.87 13.11
C SER A 375 -3.03 28.98 12.83
N THR A 376 -2.44 30.15 12.65
CA THR A 376 -0.96 30.24 12.65
C THR A 376 -0.44 29.57 13.93
N PRO A 377 0.47 28.57 13.85
CA PRO A 377 1.06 28.01 15.04
C PRO A 377 1.68 29.15 15.86
N ASP A 378 1.56 29.10 17.19
CA ASP A 378 2.49 29.87 18.01
C ASP A 378 3.90 29.46 17.56
N GLN A 379 4.67 30.43 17.05
CA GLN A 379 6.05 30.25 16.64
C GLN A 379 6.89 29.96 17.89
N THR A 380 6.73 28.80 18.51
CA THR A 380 7.82 28.24 19.30
C THR A 380 8.87 27.86 18.27
N ALA A 381 9.94 28.64 18.21
CA ALA A 381 11.14 28.38 17.43
C ALA A 381 11.75 27.05 17.86
N LYS A 382 11.13 25.94 17.49
CA LYS A 382 11.80 24.66 17.41
C LYS A 382 12.62 24.74 16.12
N PRO A 383 13.95 24.65 16.21
CA PRO A 383 14.76 24.59 15.00
C PRO A 383 14.26 23.45 14.14
N ALA A 384 14.26 23.66 12.81
CA ALA A 384 14.03 22.60 11.85
C ALA A 384 14.84 21.36 12.29
N PRO A 385 14.29 20.14 12.18
CA PRO A 385 15.08 18.95 12.47
C PRO A 385 16.39 19.09 11.72
N GLU A 386 17.51 19.08 12.45
CA GLU A 386 18.83 19.25 11.86
C GLU A 386 18.89 18.31 10.66
N GLN A 387 19.05 18.89 9.47
CA GLN A 387 19.38 18.13 8.29
C GLN A 387 20.67 17.42 8.65
N GLY A 388 20.57 16.14 9.01
CA GLY A 388 21.73 15.30 9.19
C GLY A 388 22.44 15.24 7.85
N GLU A 389 23.39 16.16 7.65
CA GLU A 389 24.34 16.15 6.56
C GLU A 389 24.88 14.72 6.45
N GLY A 390 24.64 14.09 5.30
CA GLY A 390 25.33 12.86 4.93
C GLY A 390 25.18 11.68 5.89
N LEU A 391 23.96 11.25 6.20
CA LEU A 391 23.78 9.88 6.70
C LEU A 391 24.35 8.91 5.64
N PRO A 392 25.37 8.07 5.98
CA PRO A 392 26.08 7.20 5.03
C PRO A 392 25.21 6.23 4.25
N SER A 393 23.96 6.02 4.68
CA SER A 393 23.01 5.09 4.10
C SER A 393 22.42 5.51 2.76
N TYR A 394 22.58 6.77 2.32
CA TYR A 394 21.98 7.32 1.09
C TYR A 394 23.00 7.79 0.03
N THR A 395 24.29 7.61 0.30
CA THR A 395 25.40 7.99 -0.60
C THR A 395 26.26 6.78 -0.88
N SER A 396 26.68 6.57 -2.12
CA SER A 396 27.55 5.45 -2.49
C SER A 396 28.82 5.95 -3.18
N LEU A 397 29.57 6.82 -2.50
CA LEU A 397 30.78 7.46 -3.04
C LEU A 397 31.79 6.47 -3.66
N PRO A 398 32.04 5.28 -3.08
CA PRO A 398 32.91 4.29 -3.72
C PRO A 398 32.34 3.77 -5.05
N THR A 399 31.01 3.61 -5.15
CA THR A 399 30.33 3.17 -6.38
C THR A 399 30.30 4.28 -7.42
N GLU A 400 30.00 5.52 -7.01
CA GLU A 400 30.07 6.71 -7.88
C GLU A 400 31.46 6.82 -8.52
N ARG A 401 32.53 6.71 -7.72
CA ARG A 401 33.90 6.71 -8.23
C ARG A 401 34.17 5.57 -9.20
N ARG A 402 33.76 4.34 -8.88
CA ARG A 402 33.95 3.16 -9.76
C ARG A 402 33.23 3.32 -11.09
N VAL A 403 32.00 3.82 -11.07
CA VAL A 403 31.21 4.12 -12.28
C VAL A 403 31.92 5.17 -13.12
N LEU A 404 32.37 6.28 -12.53
CA LEU A 404 33.10 7.33 -13.25
C LEU A 404 34.42 6.83 -13.84
N ILE A 405 35.20 6.05 -13.09
CA ILE A 405 36.45 5.42 -13.57
C ILE A 405 36.15 4.56 -14.80
N SER A 406 35.12 3.72 -14.74
CA SER A 406 34.71 2.86 -15.84
C SER A 406 34.25 3.66 -17.07
N LEU A 407 33.44 4.70 -16.87
CA LEU A 407 32.99 5.59 -17.94
C LEU A 407 34.11 6.42 -18.57
N MET A 408 35.18 6.73 -17.83
CA MET A 408 36.37 7.40 -18.38
C MET A 408 37.25 6.44 -19.19
N GLN A 409 37.25 5.15 -18.84
CA GLN A 409 37.98 4.11 -19.57
C GLN A 409 37.28 3.76 -20.88
N ASP A 410 35.97 3.61 -20.83
CA ASP A 410 35.14 3.35 -22.00
C ASP A 410 33.85 4.20 -21.96
N PRO A 411 33.91 5.44 -22.51
CA PRO A 411 32.75 6.32 -22.58
C PRO A 411 31.64 5.82 -23.51
N ILE A 412 31.92 4.83 -24.37
CA ILE A 412 30.94 4.28 -25.31
C ILE A 412 29.82 3.57 -24.55
N GLN A 413 30.06 3.11 -23.32
CA GLN A 413 29.05 2.54 -22.41
C GLN A 413 27.80 3.43 -22.29
N LEU A 414 27.93 4.76 -22.28
CA LEU A 414 26.77 5.69 -22.21
C LEU A 414 25.85 5.65 -23.45
N TYR A 415 26.36 5.14 -24.57
CA TYR A 415 25.68 5.10 -25.86
C TYR A 415 25.28 3.67 -26.26
N GLN A 416 25.77 2.65 -25.55
CA GLN A 416 25.35 1.26 -25.69
C GLN A 416 24.03 1.06 -24.94
N GLY A 417 23.17 0.13 -25.39
CA GLY A 417 21.95 -0.21 -24.67
C GLY A 417 22.28 -0.85 -23.32
N GLY A 418 21.59 -0.48 -22.25
CA GLY A 418 21.84 -1.03 -20.91
C GLY A 418 21.70 -0.01 -19.76
N PRO A 419 21.93 -0.45 -18.51
CA PRO A 419 21.75 0.34 -17.29
C PRO A 419 22.54 1.66 -17.26
N THR A 420 23.74 1.72 -17.84
CA THR A 420 24.57 2.93 -17.91
C THR A 420 23.94 4.09 -18.66
N ARG A 421 23.08 3.82 -19.64
CA ARG A 421 22.37 4.86 -20.40
C ARG A 421 21.38 5.64 -19.53
N SER A 422 20.89 5.01 -18.47
CA SER A 422 19.90 5.59 -17.53
C SER A 422 20.51 6.51 -16.48
N LEU A 423 21.84 6.58 -16.39
CA LEU A 423 22.53 7.47 -15.46
C LEU A 423 22.28 8.95 -15.80
N ALA A 424 21.98 9.72 -14.77
CA ALA A 424 21.82 11.17 -14.82
C ALA A 424 22.73 11.87 -13.82
N GLU A 425 22.84 13.19 -13.96
CA GLU A 425 23.69 14.02 -13.10
C GLU A 425 23.26 13.99 -11.61
N GLN A 426 21.97 13.77 -11.32
CA GLN A 426 21.51 13.61 -9.94
C GLN A 426 21.93 12.27 -9.30
N ASP A 427 22.38 11.27 -10.07
CA ASP A 427 22.84 10.00 -9.50
C ASP A 427 24.18 10.12 -8.75
N PHE A 428 24.83 11.27 -8.90
CA PHE A 428 26.09 11.60 -8.25
C PHE A 428 25.85 12.63 -7.14
N THR A 429 26.26 12.27 -5.92
CA THR A 429 26.05 13.08 -4.72
C THR A 429 27.13 14.15 -4.57
N GLN A 430 28.38 13.84 -4.91
CA GLN A 430 29.46 14.82 -4.86
C GLN A 430 29.44 15.76 -6.08
N PRO A 431 29.64 17.07 -5.88
CA PRO A 431 29.75 18.02 -6.98
C PRO A 431 30.80 17.58 -8.03
N GLU A 432 31.96 17.14 -7.58
CA GLU A 432 33.05 16.69 -8.45
C GLU A 432 32.61 15.53 -9.34
N HIS A 433 31.94 14.53 -8.75
CA HIS A 433 31.43 13.37 -9.47
C HIS A 433 30.35 13.76 -10.49
N ARG A 434 29.40 14.61 -10.07
CA ARG A 434 28.32 15.12 -10.92
C ARG A 434 28.87 15.86 -12.13
N TYR A 435 29.75 16.82 -11.92
CA TYR A 435 30.29 17.63 -13.01
C TYR A 435 31.27 16.86 -13.89
N LEU A 436 31.97 15.86 -13.34
CA LEU A 436 32.76 14.94 -14.14
C LEU A 436 31.87 14.06 -15.04
N PHE A 437 30.75 13.53 -14.52
CA PHE A 437 29.76 12.83 -15.33
C PHE A 437 29.18 13.70 -16.45
N LYS A 438 28.79 14.95 -16.13
CA LYS A 438 28.33 15.93 -17.13
C LYS A 438 29.37 16.17 -18.21
N ALA A 439 30.65 16.27 -17.83
CA ALA A 439 31.75 16.42 -18.77
C ALA A 439 31.89 15.21 -19.72
N ILE A 440 31.88 13.99 -19.18
CA ILE A 440 31.93 12.74 -19.96
C ILE A 440 30.76 12.69 -20.97
N LYS A 441 29.54 13.01 -20.52
CA LYS A 441 28.34 13.03 -21.38
C LYS A 441 28.37 14.12 -22.46
N SER A 442 29.03 15.25 -22.18
CA SER A 442 29.08 16.39 -23.10
C SER A 442 30.13 16.27 -24.22
N LEU A 443 31.13 15.41 -24.04
CA LEU A 443 32.25 15.27 -24.97
C LEU A 443 32.06 14.03 -25.88
N PRO A 444 32.57 14.06 -27.12
CA PRO A 444 32.69 12.87 -27.95
C PRO A 444 33.50 11.77 -27.22
N PRO A 445 33.23 10.47 -27.43
CA PRO A 445 33.91 9.38 -26.71
C PRO A 445 35.44 9.47 -26.72
N ASP A 446 36.03 9.78 -27.88
CA ASP A 446 37.48 9.93 -28.02
C ASP A 446 38.06 11.10 -27.20
N ALA A 447 37.29 12.18 -27.04
CA ALA A 447 37.66 13.34 -26.23
C ALA A 447 37.36 13.12 -24.73
N ALA A 448 36.37 12.29 -24.42
CA ALA A 448 35.99 11.92 -23.06
C ALA A 448 36.97 10.94 -22.40
N GLN A 449 37.97 10.42 -23.12
CA GLN A 449 39.10 9.68 -22.54
C GLN A 449 40.25 10.58 -22.09
N ASP A 450 40.30 11.84 -22.56
CA ASP A 450 41.33 12.80 -22.16
C ASP A 450 40.96 13.48 -20.84
N ARG A 451 41.68 13.11 -19.78
CA ARG A 451 41.54 13.68 -18.43
C ARG A 451 41.65 15.20 -18.41
N TRP A 452 42.56 15.81 -19.18
CA TRP A 452 42.74 17.26 -19.14
C TRP A 452 41.52 17.96 -19.74
N LEU A 453 40.98 17.42 -20.84
CA LEU A 453 39.74 17.92 -21.43
C LEU A 453 38.54 17.72 -20.49
N LEU A 454 38.40 16.54 -19.87
CA LEU A 454 37.34 16.26 -18.90
C LEU A 454 37.36 17.20 -17.70
N ASN A 455 38.52 17.39 -17.06
CA ASN A 455 38.62 18.25 -15.88
C ASN A 455 38.32 19.71 -16.23
N ASN A 456 38.81 20.20 -17.36
CA ASN A 456 38.50 21.55 -17.82
C ASN A 456 37.01 21.72 -18.14
N GLN A 457 36.42 20.73 -18.83
CA GLN A 457 35.01 20.75 -19.18
C GLN A 457 34.12 20.70 -17.93
N ALA A 458 34.46 19.88 -16.93
CA ALA A 458 33.76 19.81 -15.65
C ALA A 458 33.79 21.16 -14.91
N HIS A 459 34.96 21.82 -14.86
CA HIS A 459 35.08 23.16 -14.27
C HIS A 459 34.31 24.23 -15.06
N GLN A 460 34.26 24.13 -16.40
CA GLN A 460 33.49 25.05 -17.23
C GLN A 460 31.98 24.90 -16.98
N LEU A 461 31.48 23.65 -16.94
CA LEU A 461 30.08 23.35 -16.64
C LEU A 461 29.70 23.82 -15.22
N ALA A 462 30.54 23.55 -14.22
CA ALA A 462 30.30 24.01 -12.85
C ALA A 462 30.22 25.53 -12.73
N ARG A 463 31.08 26.26 -13.45
CA ARG A 463 31.02 27.73 -13.50
C ARG A 463 29.77 28.23 -14.21
N TYR A 464 29.38 27.58 -15.30
CA TYR A 464 28.18 27.94 -16.05
C TYR A 464 26.92 27.76 -15.19
N ASP A 465 26.84 26.69 -14.42
CA ASP A 465 25.71 26.37 -13.52
C ASP A 465 25.77 27.14 -12.19
N GLY A 466 26.79 27.97 -11.95
CA GLY A 466 26.96 28.74 -10.72
C GLY A 466 27.30 27.90 -9.48
N ALA A 467 27.85 26.69 -9.67
CA ALA A 467 28.21 25.80 -8.57
C ALA A 467 29.50 26.23 -7.84
N PRO A 468 29.70 25.77 -6.58
CA PRO A 468 30.95 25.96 -5.87
C PRO A 468 32.17 25.44 -6.66
N PRO A 469 33.37 26.01 -6.45
CA PRO A 469 34.58 25.52 -7.08
C PRO A 469 34.83 24.04 -6.77
N LEU A 470 34.96 23.22 -7.83
CA LEU A 470 35.22 21.79 -7.70
C LEU A 470 36.61 21.52 -7.10
N ASN A 471 36.72 20.49 -6.27
CA ASN A 471 38.00 20.03 -5.75
C ASN A 471 38.86 19.40 -6.84
N ALA A 472 39.93 20.11 -7.23
CA ALA A 472 40.86 19.65 -8.25
C ALA A 472 41.61 18.37 -7.85
N GLU A 473 41.86 18.13 -6.56
CA GLU A 473 42.52 16.92 -6.08
C GLU A 473 41.66 15.68 -6.33
N GLU A 474 40.37 15.76 -6.05
CA GLU A 474 39.43 14.66 -6.26
C GLU A 474 39.29 14.29 -7.74
N LEU A 475 39.09 15.28 -8.61
CA LEU A 475 39.04 15.08 -10.07
C LEU A 475 40.36 14.46 -10.59
N ASN A 476 41.50 14.88 -10.03
CA ASN A 476 42.80 14.34 -10.36
C ASN A 476 42.99 12.89 -9.89
N ASN A 477 42.46 12.53 -8.72
CA ASN A 477 42.51 11.19 -8.16
C ASN A 477 41.67 10.21 -8.99
N ILE A 478 40.44 10.59 -9.35
CA ILE A 478 39.58 9.78 -10.24
C ILE A 478 40.23 9.61 -11.62
N GLY A 479 40.77 10.69 -12.19
CA GLY A 479 41.44 10.63 -13.48
C GLY A 479 42.76 9.84 -13.47
N LEU A 480 43.44 9.75 -12.33
CA LEU A 480 44.59 8.86 -12.16
C LEU A 480 44.13 7.40 -12.07
N ALA A 481 43.11 7.14 -11.24
CA ALA A 481 42.51 5.82 -11.05
C ALA A 481 42.01 5.21 -12.37
N ALA A 482 41.38 6.02 -13.24
CA ALA A 482 40.96 5.59 -14.59
C ALA A 482 42.10 5.06 -15.46
N ARG A 483 43.36 5.46 -15.22
CA ARG A 483 44.52 4.94 -15.97
C ARG A 483 45.16 3.71 -15.33
N THR A 484 45.02 3.55 -14.02
CA THR A 484 45.84 2.61 -13.25
C THR A 484 45.05 1.45 -12.66
N LEU A 485 43.73 1.59 -12.51
CA LEU A 485 42.87 0.60 -11.89
C LEU A 485 41.92 0.01 -12.93
N GLU A 486 41.94 -1.30 -13.09
CA GLU A 486 40.90 -2.00 -13.84
C GLU A 486 39.64 -2.10 -12.95
N VAL A 487 38.52 -1.60 -13.45
CA VAL A 487 37.23 -1.64 -12.76
C VAL A 487 36.20 -2.35 -13.63
N ALA A 488 35.17 -2.90 -13.00
CA ALA A 488 34.07 -3.52 -13.72
C ALA A 488 33.32 -2.50 -14.60
N PRO A 489 32.57 -2.96 -15.62
CA PRO A 489 31.70 -2.09 -16.42
C PRO A 489 30.75 -1.29 -15.54
N ALA A 490 30.48 -0.05 -15.94
CA ALA A 490 29.67 0.89 -15.17
C ALA A 490 28.23 0.38 -14.96
N ASP A 491 27.74 -0.53 -15.81
CA ASP A 491 26.44 -1.19 -15.66
C ASP A 491 26.28 -1.89 -14.30
N GLN A 492 27.36 -2.45 -13.73
CA GLN A 492 27.31 -3.14 -12.43
C GLN A 492 27.09 -2.20 -11.24
N GLY A 493 27.31 -0.89 -11.43
CA GLY A 493 27.08 0.12 -10.40
C GLY A 493 25.91 1.07 -10.70
N ALA A 494 25.42 1.10 -11.95
CA ALA A 494 24.44 2.08 -12.39
C ALA A 494 23.09 1.91 -11.67
N GLY A 495 22.56 0.69 -11.57
CA GLY A 495 21.29 0.43 -10.87
C GLY A 495 21.38 0.74 -9.38
N HIS A 496 22.53 0.48 -8.75
CA HIS A 496 22.77 0.88 -7.36
C HIS A 496 22.72 2.40 -7.19
N LEU A 497 23.38 3.18 -8.07
CA LEU A 497 23.33 4.65 -7.99
C LEU A 497 21.91 5.20 -8.18
N VAL A 498 21.15 4.68 -9.14
CA VAL A 498 19.75 5.08 -9.35
C VAL A 498 18.87 4.70 -8.15
N THR A 499 19.09 3.52 -7.55
CA THR A 499 18.41 3.12 -6.30
C THR A 499 18.67 4.12 -5.17
N MET A 500 19.92 4.58 -5.03
CA MET A 500 20.27 5.61 -4.04
C MET A 500 19.60 6.96 -4.33
N THR A 501 19.47 7.35 -5.60
CA THR A 501 18.73 8.55 -6.03
C THR A 501 17.25 8.48 -5.70
N VAL A 502 16.58 7.36 -6.00
CA VAL A 502 15.15 7.16 -5.69
C VAL A 502 14.92 7.25 -4.19
N ARG A 503 15.77 6.60 -3.39
CA ARG A 503 15.71 6.68 -1.92
C ARG A 503 15.94 8.08 -1.36
N ARG A 504 16.91 8.79 -1.92
CA ARG A 504 17.18 10.18 -1.52
C ARG A 504 16.00 11.08 -1.87
N THR A 505 15.43 10.95 -3.06
CA THR A 505 14.26 11.74 -3.49
C THR A 505 13.03 11.44 -2.63
N ALA A 506 12.78 10.18 -2.26
CA ALA A 506 11.70 9.82 -1.35
C ALA A 506 11.92 10.33 0.09
N ARG A 507 13.16 10.32 0.58
CA ARG A 507 13.52 10.95 1.86
C ARG A 507 13.33 12.47 1.81
N ASP A 508 13.74 13.10 0.72
CA ASP A 508 13.59 14.54 0.52
C ASP A 508 12.10 14.92 0.48
N ALA A 509 11.23 14.05 -0.07
CA ALA A 509 9.78 14.20 0.02
C ALA A 509 9.28 14.24 1.47
N SER A 510 9.65 13.27 2.31
CA SER A 510 9.26 13.26 3.72
C SER A 510 9.81 14.46 4.49
N THR A 511 11.09 14.81 4.23
CA THR A 511 11.74 15.95 4.89
C THR A 511 11.12 17.28 4.48
N ALA A 512 10.79 17.45 3.19
CA ALA A 512 10.12 18.64 2.68
C ALA A 512 8.72 18.79 3.27
N VAL A 513 7.99 17.69 3.45
CA VAL A 513 6.65 17.72 4.08
C VAL A 513 6.72 18.01 5.56
N GLN A 514 7.72 17.47 6.26
CA GLN A 514 7.96 17.82 7.67
C GLN A 514 8.36 19.29 7.82
N ALA A 515 9.17 19.84 6.93
CA ALA A 515 9.54 21.25 6.91
C ALA A 515 8.35 22.14 6.53
N ALA A 516 7.59 21.77 5.51
CA ALA A 516 6.41 22.49 5.08
C ALA A 516 5.31 22.47 6.14
N ALA A 517 5.13 21.38 6.89
CA ALA A 517 4.20 21.31 8.02
C ALA A 517 4.59 22.26 9.17
N GLN A 518 5.84 22.75 9.21
CA GLN A 518 6.29 23.79 10.15
C GLN A 518 6.05 25.21 9.61
N GLU A 519 5.98 25.39 8.29
CA GLU A 519 5.85 26.70 7.62
C GLU A 519 4.42 27.03 7.19
N THR A 520 3.60 26.02 6.88
CA THR A 520 2.21 26.16 6.44
C THR A 520 1.32 25.10 7.10
N LEU A 521 0.13 25.51 7.54
CA LEU A 521 -0.93 24.60 7.98
C LEU A 521 -1.93 24.27 6.87
N ASP A 522 -1.71 24.72 5.63
CA ASP A 522 -2.59 24.33 4.53
C ASP A 522 -2.28 22.87 4.16
N PRO A 523 -3.17 21.91 4.48
CA PRO A 523 -2.92 20.50 4.25
C PRO A 523 -2.85 20.17 2.75
N ARG A 524 -3.43 21.01 1.88
CA ARG A 524 -3.35 20.85 0.43
C ARG A 524 -1.97 21.16 -0.11
N VAL A 525 -1.32 22.20 0.40
CA VAL A 525 0.04 22.54 0.01
C VAL A 525 0.99 21.38 0.37
N LEU A 526 0.78 20.75 1.53
CA LEU A 526 1.54 19.57 1.94
C LEU A 526 1.32 18.39 0.99
N ILE A 527 0.07 18.09 0.64
CA ILE A 527 -0.27 17.00 -0.29
C ILE A 527 0.32 17.25 -1.68
N ASP A 528 0.19 18.48 -2.21
CA ASP A 528 0.67 18.82 -3.55
C ASP A 528 2.20 18.79 -3.62
N GLN A 529 2.90 19.30 -2.60
CA GLN A 529 4.36 19.19 -2.49
C GLN A 529 4.81 17.74 -2.38
N SER A 530 4.13 16.93 -1.54
CA SER A 530 4.38 15.49 -1.44
C SER A 530 4.25 14.81 -2.81
N ARG A 531 3.15 15.11 -3.51
CA ARG A 531 2.83 14.54 -4.82
C ARG A 531 3.93 14.87 -5.82
N GLN A 532 4.38 16.12 -5.90
CA GLN A 532 5.46 16.52 -6.81
C GLN A 532 6.77 15.76 -6.52
N GLN A 533 7.15 15.63 -5.25
CA GLN A 533 8.38 14.94 -4.86
C GLN A 533 8.31 13.43 -5.13
N PHE A 534 7.18 12.79 -4.85
CA PHE A 534 6.99 11.37 -5.18
C PHE A 534 6.85 11.11 -6.68
N GLN A 535 6.23 12.02 -7.44
CA GLN A 535 6.21 11.95 -8.91
C GLN A 535 7.62 12.06 -9.48
N GLN A 536 8.46 12.94 -8.91
CA GLN A 536 9.87 13.01 -9.27
C GLN A 536 10.58 11.68 -8.98
N ALA A 537 10.43 11.11 -7.78
CA ALA A 537 11.02 9.81 -7.43
C ALA A 537 10.53 8.68 -8.35
N THR A 538 9.25 8.71 -8.74
CA THR A 538 8.62 7.76 -9.67
C THR A 538 9.26 7.86 -11.05
N ASN A 539 9.40 9.07 -11.59
CA ASN A 539 10.01 9.30 -12.89
C ASN A 539 11.48 8.86 -12.91
N GLU A 540 12.22 9.07 -11.83
CA GLU A 540 13.60 8.56 -11.69
C GLU A 540 13.66 7.03 -11.73
N ALA A 541 12.74 6.36 -11.04
CA ALA A 541 12.66 4.90 -11.02
C ALA A 541 12.25 4.32 -12.39
N LEU A 542 11.27 4.93 -13.06
CA LEU A 542 10.79 4.50 -14.38
C LEU A 542 11.82 4.75 -15.49
N ARG A 543 12.61 5.84 -15.41
CA ARG A 543 13.72 6.10 -16.35
C ARG A 543 14.69 4.93 -16.44
N TYR A 544 14.98 4.28 -15.31
CA TYR A 544 15.83 3.09 -15.28
C TYR A 544 15.19 1.92 -16.05
N HIS A 545 13.91 1.65 -15.78
CA HIS A 545 13.18 0.52 -16.38
C HIS A 545 13.04 0.62 -17.90
N GLU A 546 12.67 1.79 -18.43
CA GLU A 546 12.51 2.00 -19.88
C GLU A 546 13.79 1.80 -20.68
N GLN A 547 14.96 1.92 -20.04
CA GLN A 547 16.28 1.91 -20.69
C GLN A 547 17.11 0.67 -20.35
N SER A 548 16.73 -0.08 -19.31
CA SER A 548 17.36 -1.35 -18.91
C SER A 548 16.74 -2.59 -19.58
N VAL A 549 15.53 -2.48 -20.14
CA VAL A 549 14.88 -3.58 -20.87
C VAL A 549 15.32 -3.51 -22.34
N PRO A 550 15.92 -4.57 -22.91
CA PRO A 550 16.26 -4.60 -24.33
C PRO A 550 14.97 -4.44 -25.15
N GLU A 551 15.00 -3.58 -26.18
CA GLU A 551 13.87 -3.45 -27.11
C GLU A 551 13.41 -4.85 -27.55
N PRO A 552 12.10 -5.15 -27.53
CA PRO A 552 11.62 -6.43 -28.04
C PRO A 552 12.08 -6.51 -29.49
N THR A 553 12.83 -7.58 -29.82
CA THR A 553 13.27 -7.87 -31.19
C THR A 553 12.08 -7.65 -32.12
N PRO A 554 12.14 -6.70 -33.08
CA PRO A 554 11.06 -6.52 -34.01
C PRO A 554 10.84 -7.85 -34.70
N TYR A 555 9.59 -8.35 -34.67
CA TYR A 555 9.18 -9.56 -35.38
C TYR A 555 9.82 -9.52 -36.76
N GLY A 556 10.79 -10.42 -36.98
CA GLY A 556 11.39 -10.59 -38.29
C GLY A 556 10.24 -10.86 -39.25
N THR A 557 10.02 -9.96 -40.19
CA THR A 557 9.19 -10.22 -41.36
C THR A 557 9.75 -11.48 -42.02
N GLN A 558 9.18 -12.64 -41.70
CA GLN A 558 9.30 -13.82 -42.54
C GLN A 558 8.70 -13.42 -43.87
N GLN A 559 9.58 -13.03 -44.79
CA GLN A 559 9.28 -12.98 -46.20
C GLN A 559 8.66 -14.33 -46.56
N ALA A 560 7.40 -14.27 -47.00
CA ALA A 560 6.77 -15.35 -47.73
C ALA A 560 7.62 -15.65 -48.96
N HIS A 561 8.52 -16.62 -48.86
CA HIS A 561 9.07 -17.29 -50.02
C HIS A 561 8.02 -18.28 -50.52
N VAL A 562 7.21 -17.79 -51.45
CA VAL A 562 6.52 -18.61 -52.43
C VAL A 562 7.59 -19.24 -53.33
N ALA A 563 7.72 -20.56 -53.23
CA ALA A 563 8.08 -21.46 -54.32
C ALA A 563 7.46 -22.83 -54.06
#